data_AF-A0A8T6ZE18-F1
#
_entry.id   AF-A0A8T6ZE18-F1
#
_cell.length_a   1.000
_cell.length_b   1.000
_cell.length_c   1.000
_cell.angle_alpha   90.00
_cell.angle_beta   90.00
_cell.angle_gamma   90.00
#
_symmetry.space_group_name_H-M   'P 1'
#
loop_
_entity.id
_entity.type
_entity.pdbx_description
1 polymer ?
#
loop_
_entity_poly.entity_id
_entity_poly.type
_entity_poly.pdbx_seq_one_letter_code
_entity_poly.pdbx_strand_id
1 'polypeptide(L)'
;MTARADLAQATGDEPWRTDAPSGDARGFTGAALAASTASAASAEGGNPLVAAANALLNLIPQIRYTVHHPNPAWLREHLANEIRQFEERARGAGASPEQIGAARYCLCTALDEAAALTPWGGAGDWSANSLLVAFHNETWGGEKFFELLSRLMQQPREQLNLLELLYYCLVLGFEGRYRVLDNGRAQLDDLRHSLARTIRSVRGDYDAALSAHWRDEIAREDPHRFAVPLWACAALALLVGFGVYLGFDLALAGRSDKAFAMIGRLQIPSVRLQAAEPAAVHPMPPPRLAGFLAPEIAEGLVEVRDAADRSVIVMRGDGLFESGSATVIDRYQPTLARVAAALARVPGAIVVAGYTDNVPVHSARFPSNWNLSVERAQAVAAILAARLGDAARVRAEGRGAADPVAPNDSAANRARNRRVEITLLTAPPKLATPDTGVAGAAP
;
A
#
# COMPACT_ATOMS: atom_id res chain seq x y z
N MET A 1 -42.02 -40.75 61.32
CA MET A 1 -43.03 -41.01 60.27
C MET A 1 -42.38 -40.59 58.96
N THR A 2 -41.82 -41.57 58.23
CA THR A 2 -42.20 -41.97 56.84
C THR A 2 -41.92 -40.90 55.78
N ALA A 3 -41.35 -41.12 54.60
CA ALA A 3 -40.58 -42.18 53.92
C ALA A 3 -40.41 -41.66 52.46
N ARG A 4 -39.28 -41.94 51.77
CA ARG A 4 -39.08 -42.25 50.32
C ARG A 4 -39.81 -41.38 49.23
N ALA A 5 -39.33 -41.12 48.01
CA ALA A 5 -38.27 -41.62 47.14
C ALA A 5 -38.09 -40.69 45.92
N ASP A 6 -37.06 -41.02 45.14
CA ASP A 6 -36.55 -40.54 43.85
C ASP A 6 -37.54 -40.25 42.70
N LEU A 7 -37.16 -39.35 41.75
CA LEU A 7 -36.86 -39.68 40.32
C LEU A 7 -36.74 -38.44 39.39
N ALA A 8 -35.51 -38.26 38.89
CA ALA A 8 -34.99 -37.97 37.54
C ALA A 8 -35.78 -37.28 36.38
N GLN A 9 -34.95 -36.58 35.55
CA GLN A 9 -35.01 -36.26 34.09
C GLN A 9 -35.65 -34.93 33.64
N ALA A 10 -34.84 -33.99 33.09
CA ALA A 10 -34.46 -33.79 31.66
C ALA A 10 -35.54 -32.96 30.91
N THR A 11 -35.32 -31.98 30.05
CA THR A 11 -34.20 -31.46 29.24
C THR A 11 -34.72 -30.22 28.51
N GLY A 12 -33.82 -29.30 28.13
CA GLY A 12 -33.98 -28.47 26.93
C GLY A 12 -34.20 -26.99 27.20
N ASP A 13 -33.14 -26.19 27.02
CA ASP A 13 -33.28 -24.84 26.47
C ASP A 13 -32.00 -24.44 25.72
N GLU A 14 -32.23 -23.77 24.60
CA GLU A 14 -31.38 -23.58 23.44
C GLU A 14 -30.71 -22.16 23.49
N PRO A 15 -30.06 -21.62 22.44
CA PRO A 15 -28.62 -21.42 22.45
C PRO A 15 -28.21 -19.98 22.07
N TRP A 16 -27.49 -19.25 22.92
CA TRP A 16 -26.50 -18.25 22.52
C TRP A 16 -25.92 -17.56 23.77
N ARG A 17 -24.76 -18.01 24.24
CA ARG A 17 -23.87 -17.13 24.99
C ARG A 17 -22.44 -17.46 24.64
N THR A 18 -21.78 -16.44 24.15
CA THR A 18 -20.38 -16.35 23.80
C THR A 18 -19.52 -16.46 25.05
N ASP A 19 -18.79 -17.56 25.20
CA ASP A 19 -17.75 -17.67 26.23
C ASP A 19 -16.44 -17.08 25.68
N ALA A 20 -16.08 -15.91 26.21
CA ALA A 20 -14.71 -15.44 26.25
C ALA A 20 -13.96 -16.25 27.33
N PRO A 21 -12.77 -16.81 27.07
CA PRO A 21 -12.04 -17.54 28.08
C PRO A 21 -11.42 -16.54 29.07
N SER A 22 -12.00 -16.48 30.27
CA SER A 22 -11.37 -15.92 31.47
C SER A 22 -10.12 -16.73 31.79
N GLY A 23 -8.97 -16.05 31.87
CA GLY A 23 -7.69 -16.65 32.17
C GLY A 23 -7.63 -17.18 33.60
N ASP A 24 -7.55 -18.50 33.73
CA ASP A 24 -7.18 -19.16 34.98
C ASP A 24 -5.68 -19.42 35.05
N ALA A 25 -5.11 -18.88 36.11
CA ALA A 25 -3.73 -19.07 36.55
C ALA A 25 -3.46 -20.56 36.81
N ARG A 26 -2.75 -21.22 35.88
CA ARG A 26 -2.19 -22.55 36.11
C ARG A 26 -0.96 -22.44 37.02
N GLY A 27 -1.21 -22.46 38.33
CA GLY A 27 -0.20 -22.85 39.31
C GLY A 27 0.26 -24.28 39.05
N PHE A 28 1.55 -24.47 38.78
CA PHE A 28 2.16 -25.77 38.57
C PHE A 28 2.17 -26.54 39.90
N THR A 29 1.46 -27.66 39.97
CA THR A 29 1.54 -28.61 41.10
C THR A 29 2.74 -29.54 40.90
N GLY A 30 3.38 -29.96 42.00
CA GLY A 30 4.59 -30.81 42.01
C GLY A 30 4.49 -32.17 41.30
N ALA A 31 3.31 -32.55 40.81
CA ALA A 31 3.09 -33.77 40.04
C ALA A 31 3.75 -33.73 38.64
N ALA A 32 3.83 -32.55 38.00
CA ALA A 32 4.45 -32.42 36.68
C ALA A 32 5.99 -32.55 36.74
N LEU A 33 6.59 -32.22 37.89
CA LEU A 33 8.02 -32.42 38.16
C LEU A 33 8.35 -33.89 38.41
N ALA A 34 7.46 -34.62 39.11
CA ALA A 34 7.63 -36.04 39.41
C ALA A 34 7.50 -36.96 38.18
N ALA A 35 6.74 -36.57 37.14
CA ALA A 35 6.55 -37.40 35.95
C ALA A 35 7.80 -37.43 35.04
N SER A 36 8.73 -36.49 35.16
CA SER A 36 9.95 -36.43 34.35
C SER A 36 11.08 -37.34 34.84
N THR A 37 11.00 -37.88 36.07
CA THR A 37 12.08 -38.67 36.68
C THR A 37 12.07 -40.15 36.29
N ALA A 38 10.97 -40.66 35.72
CA ALA A 38 10.80 -42.09 35.43
C ALA A 38 11.49 -42.59 34.14
N SER A 39 11.98 -41.71 33.26
CA SER A 39 12.64 -42.09 31.99
C SER A 39 14.17 -42.09 32.11
N ALA A 40 14.72 -42.78 33.11
CA ALA A 40 16.18 -42.85 33.32
C ALA A 40 16.80 -44.22 32.97
N ALA A 41 15.99 -45.23 32.63
CA ALA A 41 16.46 -46.60 32.45
C ALA A 41 16.53 -46.99 30.97
N SER A 42 17.52 -46.48 30.24
CA SER A 42 18.21 -47.11 29.08
C SER A 42 18.94 -46.05 28.25
N ALA A 43 20.14 -45.67 28.68
CA ALA A 43 21.08 -44.85 27.91
C ALA A 43 22.33 -45.66 27.58
N GLU A 44 22.16 -46.80 26.88
CA GLU A 44 23.29 -47.57 26.33
C GLU A 44 23.85 -46.79 25.12
N GLY A 45 24.82 -45.90 25.38
CA GLY A 45 25.54 -45.12 24.36
C GLY A 45 25.87 -43.67 24.74
N GLY A 46 25.37 -43.18 25.87
CA GLY A 46 25.52 -41.79 26.32
C GLY A 46 26.66 -41.56 27.33
N ASN A 47 26.96 -40.28 27.59
CA ASN A 47 27.84 -39.88 28.69
C ASN A 47 27.15 -40.13 30.06
N PRO A 48 27.76 -40.90 30.98
CA PRO A 48 27.13 -41.31 32.23
C PRO A 48 26.83 -40.13 33.17
N LEU A 49 27.67 -39.09 33.18
CA LEU A 49 27.44 -37.90 34.01
C LEU A 49 26.26 -37.07 33.49
N VAL A 50 26.17 -36.89 32.17
CA VAL A 50 25.05 -36.17 31.54
C VAL A 50 23.74 -36.94 31.73
N ALA A 51 23.76 -38.26 31.52
CA ALA A 51 22.59 -39.11 31.73
C ALA A 51 22.10 -39.04 33.19
N ALA A 52 23.02 -39.11 34.16
CA ALA A 52 22.68 -38.96 35.58
C ALA A 52 22.15 -37.55 35.92
N ALA A 53 22.66 -36.51 35.25
CA ALA A 53 22.30 -35.11 35.51
C ALA A 53 21.05 -34.62 34.75
N ASN A 54 20.45 -35.44 33.89
CA ASN A 54 19.38 -35.02 32.97
C ASN A 54 18.22 -34.30 33.68
N ALA A 55 17.80 -34.81 34.85
CA ALA A 55 16.74 -34.18 35.65
C ALA A 55 17.13 -32.74 36.06
N LEU A 56 18.36 -32.53 36.54
CA LEU A 56 18.86 -31.21 36.94
C LEU A 56 19.04 -30.27 35.74
N LEU A 57 19.56 -30.78 34.62
CA LEU A 57 19.76 -30.00 33.40
C LEU A 57 18.43 -29.48 32.83
N ASN A 58 17.37 -30.30 32.85
CA ASN A 58 16.04 -29.89 32.40
C ASN A 58 15.41 -28.81 33.29
N LEU A 59 15.79 -28.73 34.56
CA LEU A 59 15.29 -27.73 35.50
C LEU A 59 15.95 -26.36 35.30
N ILE A 60 17.19 -26.28 34.80
CA ILE A 60 17.90 -25.00 34.56
C ILE A 60 17.05 -24.00 33.74
N PRO A 61 16.60 -24.32 32.51
CA PRO A 61 15.79 -23.40 31.73
C PRO A 61 14.42 -23.14 32.37
N GLN A 62 13.80 -24.16 32.98
CA GLN A 62 12.50 -24.00 33.63
C GLN A 62 12.55 -22.97 34.76
N ILE A 63 13.56 -23.07 35.63
CA ILE A 63 13.79 -22.12 36.73
C ILE A 63 13.99 -20.72 36.17
N ARG A 64 14.84 -20.56 35.14
CA ARG A 64 15.15 -19.27 34.54
C ARG A 64 13.92 -18.54 33.98
N TYR A 65 12.97 -19.28 33.40
CA TYR A 65 11.74 -18.71 32.86
C TYR A 65 10.60 -18.60 33.90
N THR A 66 10.82 -19.01 35.15
CA THR A 66 9.82 -18.91 36.21
C THR A 66 9.87 -17.54 36.86
N VAL A 67 8.97 -16.64 36.44
CA VAL A 67 8.89 -15.26 36.96
C VAL A 67 8.39 -15.23 38.42
N HIS A 68 7.50 -16.15 38.80
CA HIS A 68 6.96 -16.28 40.16
C HIS A 68 6.98 -17.74 40.59
N HIS A 69 7.53 -18.02 41.77
CA HIS A 69 7.52 -19.35 42.35
C HIS A 69 6.84 -19.31 43.74
N PRO A 70 5.80 -20.11 44.00
CA PRO A 70 5.00 -20.02 45.23
C PRO A 70 5.78 -20.44 46.48
N ASN A 71 6.78 -21.32 46.35
CA ASN A 71 7.60 -21.78 47.47
C ASN A 71 9.06 -22.04 47.05
N PRO A 72 9.93 -21.02 47.00
CA PRO A 72 11.34 -21.19 46.64
C PRO A 72 12.11 -22.13 47.57
N ALA A 73 11.75 -22.18 48.86
CA ALA A 73 12.39 -23.07 49.83
C ALA A 73 12.19 -24.54 49.50
N TRP A 74 10.97 -24.93 49.12
CA TRP A 74 10.67 -26.29 48.65
C TRP A 74 11.43 -26.65 47.38
N LEU A 75 11.50 -25.73 46.40
CA LEU A 75 12.25 -25.96 45.16
C LEU A 75 13.73 -26.23 45.46
N ARG A 76 14.32 -25.46 46.37
CA ARG A 76 15.70 -25.67 46.81
C ARG A 76 15.90 -27.05 47.44
N GLU A 77 15.01 -27.46 48.34
CA GLU A 77 15.07 -28.79 48.96
C GLU A 77 14.91 -29.91 47.91
N HIS A 78 14.02 -29.71 46.94
CA HIS A 78 13.86 -30.61 45.81
C HIS A 78 15.15 -30.73 44.98
N LEU A 79 15.78 -29.60 44.61
CA LEU A 79 17.06 -29.59 43.89
C LEU A 79 18.18 -30.25 44.70
N ALA A 80 18.24 -30.01 46.01
CA ALA A 80 19.22 -30.65 46.88
C ALA A 80 19.03 -32.18 46.91
N ASN A 81 17.78 -32.66 46.91
CA ASN A 81 17.49 -34.09 46.81
C ASN A 81 17.86 -34.65 45.43
N GLU A 82 17.56 -33.94 44.35
CA GLU A 82 17.93 -34.34 42.99
C GLU A 82 19.46 -34.36 42.78
N ILE A 83 20.22 -33.47 43.44
CA ILE A 83 21.69 -33.51 43.46
C ILE A 83 22.19 -34.79 44.13
N ARG A 84 21.62 -35.20 45.26
CA ARG A 84 21.99 -36.45 45.93
C ARG A 84 21.67 -37.67 45.06
N GLN A 85 20.49 -37.68 44.42
CA GLN A 85 20.12 -38.72 43.46
C GLN A 85 21.03 -38.73 42.22
N PHE A 86 21.51 -37.57 41.76
CA PHE A 86 22.51 -37.47 40.71
C PHE A 86 23.81 -38.18 41.13
N GLU A 87 24.31 -37.95 42.34
CA GLU A 87 25.54 -38.61 42.82
C GLU A 87 25.40 -40.13 42.87
N GLU A 88 24.26 -40.63 43.34
CA GLU A 88 23.96 -42.06 43.38
C GLU A 88 23.91 -42.67 41.98
N ARG A 89 23.21 -42.01 41.04
CA ARG A 89 23.14 -42.44 39.63
C ARG A 89 24.52 -42.42 38.96
N ALA A 90 25.29 -41.35 39.16
CA ALA A 90 26.62 -41.20 38.58
C ALA A 90 27.59 -42.25 39.13
N ARG A 91 27.52 -42.55 40.44
CA ARG A 91 28.30 -43.63 41.06
C ARG A 91 27.90 -45.00 40.52
N GLY A 92 26.59 -45.26 40.38
CA GLY A 92 26.07 -46.50 39.78
C GLY A 92 26.49 -46.68 38.32
N ALA A 93 26.68 -45.59 37.58
CA ALA A 93 27.18 -45.58 36.21
C ALA A 93 28.72 -45.63 36.09
N GLY A 94 29.45 -45.77 37.21
CA GLY A 94 30.91 -45.95 37.21
C GLY A 94 31.74 -44.67 37.14
N ALA A 95 31.16 -43.48 37.37
CA ALA A 95 31.91 -42.23 37.41
C ALA A 95 32.84 -42.15 38.65
N SER A 96 34.03 -41.55 38.50
CA SER A 96 34.96 -41.43 39.61
C SER A 96 34.45 -40.44 40.68
N PRO A 97 34.82 -40.59 41.96
CA PRO A 97 34.42 -39.65 43.01
C PRO A 97 34.85 -38.20 42.72
N GLU A 98 36.00 -38.01 42.08
CA GLU A 98 36.49 -36.70 41.66
C GLU A 98 35.59 -36.08 40.59
N GLN A 99 35.20 -36.85 39.57
CA GLN A 99 34.28 -36.42 38.52
C GLN A 99 32.90 -36.07 39.09
N ILE A 100 32.39 -36.88 40.03
CA ILE A 100 31.11 -36.63 40.70
C ILE A 100 31.16 -35.32 41.50
N GLY A 101 32.23 -35.11 42.28
CA GLY A 101 32.40 -33.89 43.07
C GLY A 101 32.50 -32.62 42.20
N ALA A 102 33.24 -32.70 41.11
CA ALA A 102 33.37 -31.61 40.15
C ALA A 102 32.07 -31.34 39.37
N ALA A 103 31.36 -32.39 38.95
CA ALA A 103 30.06 -32.28 38.29
C ALA A 103 29.01 -31.65 39.21
N ARG A 104 28.94 -32.10 40.47
CA ARG A 104 28.06 -31.54 41.49
C ARG A 104 28.29 -30.05 41.68
N TYR A 105 29.56 -29.64 41.81
CA TYR A 105 29.94 -28.24 41.94
C TYR A 105 29.40 -27.39 40.78
N CYS A 106 29.61 -27.85 39.55
CA CYS A 106 29.16 -27.17 38.35
C CYS A 106 27.63 -27.11 38.24
N LEU A 107 26.94 -28.18 38.60
CA LEU A 107 25.47 -28.23 38.60
C LEU A 107 24.87 -27.29 39.65
N CYS A 108 25.39 -27.30 40.89
CA CYS A 108 24.98 -26.35 41.92
C CYS A 108 25.16 -24.91 41.45
N THR A 109 26.34 -24.59 40.89
CA THR A 109 26.66 -23.25 40.39
C THR A 109 25.70 -22.82 39.28
N ALA A 110 25.39 -23.70 38.32
CA ALA A 110 24.49 -23.38 37.21
C ALA A 110 23.02 -23.22 37.65
N LEU A 111 22.55 -24.06 38.57
CA LEU A 111 21.20 -23.97 39.14
C LEU A 111 21.02 -22.73 40.01
N ASP A 112 22.01 -22.41 40.85
CA ASP A 112 21.99 -21.21 41.68
C ASP A 112 22.00 -19.94 40.84
N GLU A 113 22.78 -19.90 39.75
CA GLU A 113 22.73 -18.77 38.82
C GLU A 113 21.36 -18.67 38.12
N ALA A 114 20.79 -19.79 37.67
CA ALA A 114 19.46 -19.79 37.05
C ALA A 114 18.39 -19.23 38.00
N ALA A 115 18.43 -19.60 39.29
CA ALA A 115 17.54 -19.06 40.31
C ALA A 115 17.84 -17.58 40.61
N ALA A 116 19.11 -17.19 40.75
CA ALA A 116 19.51 -15.81 41.06
C ALA A 116 19.11 -14.79 39.96
N LEU A 117 18.96 -15.25 38.72
CA LEU A 117 18.48 -14.44 37.59
C LEU A 117 16.96 -14.21 37.60
N THR A 118 16.21 -14.88 38.48
CA THR A 118 14.76 -14.67 38.64
C THR A 118 14.46 -13.55 39.66
N PRO A 119 13.28 -12.91 39.58
CA PRO A 119 12.88 -11.90 40.56
C PRO A 119 12.84 -12.40 42.02
N TRP A 120 12.49 -13.68 42.23
CA TRP A 120 12.36 -14.27 43.57
C TRP A 120 13.68 -14.82 44.12
N GLY A 121 14.63 -15.19 43.26
CA GLY A 121 15.92 -15.72 43.69
C GLY A 121 16.96 -14.64 44.01
N GLY A 122 16.95 -13.52 43.27
CA GLY A 122 17.92 -12.44 43.46
C GLY A 122 17.69 -11.56 44.70
N ALA A 123 16.43 -11.39 45.12
CA ALA A 123 16.05 -10.54 46.27
C ALA A 123 15.64 -11.34 47.52
N GLY A 124 15.63 -12.67 47.47
CA GLY A 124 15.10 -13.55 48.52
C GLY A 124 16.14 -14.42 49.24
N ASP A 125 15.63 -15.32 50.09
CA ASP A 125 16.40 -16.25 50.96
C ASP A 125 17.31 -17.25 50.20
N TRP A 126 17.18 -17.32 48.86
CA TRP A 126 17.97 -18.23 48.03
C TRP A 126 19.47 -17.93 48.09
N SER A 127 19.84 -16.64 48.06
CA SER A 127 21.25 -16.21 48.07
C SER A 127 21.99 -16.63 49.34
N ALA A 128 21.31 -16.62 50.50
CA ALA A 128 21.88 -17.00 51.79
C ALA A 128 22.00 -18.52 51.98
N ASN A 129 21.14 -19.29 51.30
CA ASN A 129 21.03 -20.74 51.46
C ASN A 129 21.19 -21.48 50.13
N SER A 130 22.06 -20.99 49.24
CA SER A 130 22.24 -21.55 47.90
C SER A 130 22.70 -23.01 47.92
N LEU A 131 22.52 -23.73 46.80
CA LEU A 131 22.96 -25.12 46.69
C LEU A 131 24.48 -25.21 46.81
N LEU A 132 25.21 -24.26 46.26
CA LEU A 132 26.67 -24.21 46.35
C LEU A 132 27.15 -24.03 47.79
N VAL A 133 26.46 -23.18 48.59
CA VAL A 133 26.75 -23.04 50.02
C VAL A 133 26.45 -24.36 50.75
N ALA A 134 25.30 -24.97 50.47
CA ALA A 134 24.88 -26.20 51.15
C ALA A 134 25.81 -27.41 50.90
N PHE A 135 26.33 -27.56 49.67
CA PHE A 135 27.12 -28.74 49.28
C PHE A 135 28.63 -28.51 49.28
N HIS A 136 29.08 -27.27 49.09
CA HIS A 136 30.49 -26.94 48.93
C HIS A 136 30.97 -25.84 49.88
N ASN A 137 30.08 -25.26 50.71
CA ASN A 137 30.40 -24.17 51.63
C ASN A 137 31.02 -22.95 50.92
N GLU A 138 30.56 -22.68 49.69
CA GLU A 138 31.02 -21.58 48.85
C GLU A 138 29.84 -20.74 48.34
N THR A 139 30.01 -19.42 48.34
CA THR A 139 28.95 -18.47 47.93
C THR A 139 29.07 -18.02 46.48
N TRP A 140 30.23 -18.21 45.83
CA TRP A 140 30.47 -17.74 44.47
C TRP A 140 31.26 -18.77 43.65
N GLY A 141 30.56 -19.47 42.74
CA GLY A 141 31.15 -20.48 41.87
C GLY A 141 31.41 -20.04 40.43
N GLY A 142 30.98 -18.83 40.06
CA GLY A 142 30.99 -18.34 38.68
C GLY A 142 32.37 -18.21 38.04
N GLU A 143 33.44 -18.08 38.83
CA GLU A 143 34.83 -18.08 38.34
C GLU A 143 35.46 -19.47 38.38
N LYS A 144 35.34 -20.17 39.52
CA LYS A 144 35.86 -21.53 39.71
C LYS A 144 35.29 -22.54 38.71
N PHE A 145 34.06 -22.34 38.23
CA PHE A 145 33.53 -23.12 37.12
C PHE A 145 34.44 -23.06 35.89
N PHE A 146 34.89 -21.87 35.51
CA PHE A 146 35.75 -21.67 34.34
C PHE A 146 37.21 -22.03 34.59
N GLU A 147 37.70 -21.87 35.83
CA GLU A 147 38.99 -22.42 36.24
C GLU A 147 39.02 -23.94 36.10
N LEU A 148 37.99 -24.62 36.60
CA LEU A 148 37.81 -26.06 36.42
C LEU A 148 37.73 -26.40 34.93
N LEU A 149 36.88 -25.72 34.15
CA LEU A 149 36.79 -25.94 32.71
C LEU A 149 38.15 -25.84 32.02
N SER A 150 38.93 -24.80 32.32
CA SER A 150 40.26 -24.60 31.74
C SER A 150 41.24 -25.72 32.11
N ARG A 151 41.16 -26.25 33.34
CA ARG A 151 41.96 -27.39 33.78
C ARG A 151 41.56 -28.66 33.03
N LEU A 152 40.27 -28.92 32.90
CA LEU A 152 39.75 -30.11 32.20
C LEU A 152 40.08 -30.07 30.70
N MET A 153 40.09 -28.89 30.08
CA MET A 153 40.50 -28.71 28.68
C MET A 153 41.97 -29.08 28.41
N GLN A 154 42.82 -29.18 29.44
CA GLN A 154 44.21 -29.66 29.28
C GLN A 154 44.27 -31.17 29.05
N GLN A 155 43.28 -31.94 29.52
CA GLN A 155 43.21 -33.39 29.41
C GLN A 155 41.85 -33.85 28.86
N PRO A 156 41.49 -33.45 27.63
CA PRO A 156 40.12 -33.60 27.13
C PRO A 156 39.71 -35.05 26.88
N ARG A 157 40.68 -35.95 26.67
CA ARG A 157 40.43 -37.40 26.50
C ARG A 157 39.98 -38.07 27.81
N GLU A 158 40.61 -37.72 28.91
CA GLU A 158 40.31 -38.30 30.23
C GLU A 158 39.06 -37.65 30.85
N GLN A 159 38.87 -36.36 30.57
CA GLN A 159 37.81 -35.54 31.17
C GLN A 159 36.59 -35.32 30.26
N LEU A 160 36.46 -36.10 29.18
CA LEU A 160 35.42 -35.94 28.15
C LEU A 160 34.01 -35.85 28.77
N ASN A 161 33.70 -36.74 29.71
CA ASN A 161 32.38 -36.79 30.32
C ASN A 161 32.03 -35.50 31.08
N LEU A 162 33.00 -34.91 31.76
CA LEU A 162 32.80 -33.69 32.53
C LEU A 162 32.75 -32.46 31.60
N LEU A 163 33.62 -32.41 30.59
CA LEU A 163 33.59 -31.35 29.56
C LEU A 163 32.24 -31.25 28.86
N GLU A 164 31.64 -32.39 28.52
CA GLU A 164 30.30 -32.44 27.93
C GLU A 164 29.22 -31.94 28.89
N LEU A 165 29.27 -32.31 30.18
CA LEU A 165 28.33 -31.81 31.18
C LEU A 165 28.43 -30.28 31.31
N LEU A 166 29.65 -29.74 31.39
CA LEU A 166 29.87 -28.30 31.46
C LEU A 166 29.42 -27.60 30.17
N TYR A 167 29.62 -28.23 29.00
CA TYR A 167 29.10 -27.72 27.74
C TYR A 167 27.57 -27.59 27.76
N TYR A 168 26.85 -28.60 28.27
CA TYR A 168 25.40 -28.52 28.43
C TYR A 168 24.99 -27.38 29.37
N CYS A 169 25.68 -27.18 30.51
CA CYS A 169 25.40 -26.03 31.38
C CYS A 169 25.54 -24.69 30.63
N LEU A 170 26.59 -24.52 29.82
CA LEU A 170 26.80 -23.31 29.03
C LEU A 170 25.72 -23.11 27.95
N VAL A 171 25.32 -24.18 27.25
CA VAL A 171 24.26 -24.11 26.22
C VAL A 171 22.90 -23.80 26.85
N LEU A 172 22.65 -24.28 28.07
CA LEU A 172 21.44 -23.99 28.84
C LEU A 172 21.44 -22.59 29.49
N GLY A 173 22.47 -21.78 29.20
CA GLY A 173 22.50 -20.35 29.50
C GLY A 173 23.33 -19.96 30.73
N PHE A 174 24.17 -20.84 31.26
CA PHE A 174 25.13 -20.46 32.29
C PHE A 174 26.17 -19.46 31.74
N GLU A 175 26.32 -18.32 32.41
CA GLU A 175 27.22 -17.23 32.02
C GLU A 175 28.37 -17.04 33.02
N GLY A 176 28.13 -17.25 34.31
CA GLY A 176 29.11 -17.06 35.39
C GLY A 176 29.80 -15.69 35.32
N ARG A 177 31.14 -15.67 35.41
CA ARG A 177 31.93 -14.43 35.36
C ARG A 177 31.74 -13.61 34.08
N TYR A 178 31.34 -14.22 32.96
CA TYR A 178 31.19 -13.51 31.68
C TYR A 178 29.99 -12.58 31.64
N ARG A 179 29.06 -12.67 32.61
CA ARG A 179 27.91 -11.76 32.71
C ARG A 179 28.30 -10.31 33.01
N VAL A 180 29.39 -10.11 33.74
CA VAL A 180 29.84 -8.78 34.22
C VAL A 180 30.99 -8.20 33.41
N LEU A 181 31.59 -8.98 32.51
CA LEU A 181 32.72 -8.55 31.70
C LEU A 181 32.27 -7.76 30.47
N ASP A 182 33.05 -6.74 30.09
CA ASP A 182 32.91 -6.07 28.81
C ASP A 182 33.13 -7.06 27.66
N ASN A 183 32.19 -7.09 26.71
CA ASN A 183 32.16 -8.08 25.62
C ASN A 183 32.12 -9.55 26.10
N GLY A 184 31.65 -9.82 27.33
CA GLY A 184 31.67 -11.15 27.92
C GLY A 184 30.84 -12.19 27.17
N ARG A 185 29.70 -11.82 26.59
CA ARG A 185 28.86 -12.73 25.78
C ARG A 185 29.59 -13.28 24.55
N ALA A 186 30.31 -12.44 23.82
CA ALA A 186 31.09 -12.88 22.67
C ALA A 186 32.21 -13.85 23.09
N GLN A 187 32.92 -13.54 24.18
CA GLN A 187 33.94 -14.43 24.73
C GLN A 187 33.36 -15.78 25.20
N LEU A 188 32.15 -15.77 25.79
CA LEU A 188 31.45 -16.97 26.20
C LEU A 188 31.04 -17.82 24.98
N ASP A 189 30.56 -17.19 23.91
CA ASP A 189 30.24 -17.89 22.66
C ASP A 189 31.50 -18.48 22.00
N ASP A 190 32.61 -17.75 21.97
CA ASP A 190 33.90 -18.27 21.47
C ASP A 190 34.36 -19.48 22.29
N LEU A 191 34.23 -19.42 23.62
CA LEU A 191 34.54 -20.51 24.53
C LEU A 191 33.64 -21.73 24.26
N ARG A 192 32.33 -21.52 24.06
CA ARG A 192 31.37 -22.60 23.73
C ARG A 192 31.74 -23.29 22.42
N HIS A 193 32.11 -22.54 21.38
CA HIS A 193 32.55 -23.10 20.10
C HIS A 193 33.88 -23.86 20.23
N SER A 194 34.83 -23.33 21.01
CA SER A 194 36.10 -23.99 21.28
C SER A 194 35.92 -25.31 22.05
N LEU A 195 35.07 -25.30 23.08
CA LEU A 195 34.72 -26.48 23.85
C LEU A 195 34.02 -27.53 22.99
N ALA A 196 33.04 -27.13 22.18
CA ALA A 196 32.34 -28.04 21.25
C ALA A 196 33.30 -28.71 20.26
N ARG A 197 34.26 -27.95 19.69
CA ARG A 197 35.29 -28.50 18.80
C ARG A 197 36.21 -29.49 19.52
N THR A 198 36.58 -29.19 20.76
CA THR A 198 37.42 -30.07 21.59
C THR A 198 36.70 -31.37 21.95
N ILE A 199 35.42 -31.30 22.32
CA ILE A 199 34.61 -32.49 22.58
C ILE A 199 34.49 -33.34 21.31
N ARG A 200 34.20 -32.70 20.17
CA ARG A 200 34.05 -33.40 18.88
C ARG A 200 35.36 -34.06 18.44
N SER A 201 36.50 -33.41 18.62
CA SER A 201 37.79 -33.99 18.23
C SER A 201 38.18 -35.21 19.06
N VAL A 202 37.65 -35.34 20.28
CA VAL A 202 37.90 -36.49 21.17
C VAL A 202 36.86 -37.61 20.96
N ARG A 203 35.57 -37.27 20.93
CA ARG A 203 34.49 -38.27 20.78
C ARG A 203 34.46 -38.87 19.37
N GLY A 204 34.97 -38.15 18.38
CA GLY A 204 34.82 -38.48 16.96
C GLY A 204 33.55 -37.84 16.39
N ASP A 205 33.42 -37.91 15.07
CA ASP A 205 32.15 -37.56 14.42
C ASP A 205 31.08 -38.58 14.80
N TYR A 206 29.83 -38.13 14.93
CA TYR A 206 28.68 -39.01 15.15
C TYR A 206 28.67 -40.12 14.10
N ASP A 207 28.13 -41.28 14.49
CA ASP A 207 27.92 -42.39 13.55
C ASP A 207 27.34 -41.87 12.24
N ALA A 208 27.90 -42.39 11.14
CA ALA A 208 27.45 -42.06 9.79
C ALA A 208 25.92 -42.11 9.77
N ALA A 209 25.31 -41.06 9.21
CA ALA A 209 23.87 -40.90 9.27
C ALA A 209 23.17 -42.22 8.95
N LEU A 210 22.24 -42.63 9.83
CA LEU A 210 21.55 -43.93 9.77
C LEU A 210 20.94 -44.23 8.39
N SER A 211 20.70 -43.20 7.58
CA SER A 211 20.53 -43.34 6.14
C SER A 211 21.38 -42.31 5.38
N ALA A 212 21.90 -42.71 4.22
CA ALA A 212 22.65 -41.82 3.31
C ALA A 212 21.81 -40.61 2.84
N HIS A 213 20.48 -40.73 2.90
CA HIS A 213 19.49 -39.71 2.53
C HIS A 213 18.60 -39.33 3.73
N TRP A 214 19.14 -39.30 4.96
CA TRP A 214 18.36 -38.99 6.17
C TRP A 214 17.75 -37.59 6.17
N ARG A 215 18.40 -36.69 5.45
CA ARG A 215 17.72 -35.52 4.95
C ARG A 215 16.86 -36.06 3.82
N ASP A 216 15.59 -36.29 4.12
CA ASP A 216 14.58 -35.97 3.13
C ASP A 216 15.04 -34.66 2.49
N GLU A 217 14.98 -34.56 1.16
CA GLU A 217 14.64 -33.25 0.61
C GLU A 217 13.42 -32.88 1.42
N ILE A 218 13.61 -32.07 2.48
CA ILE A 218 12.53 -31.38 3.16
C ILE A 218 11.80 -30.89 1.95
N ALA A 219 10.62 -31.48 1.68
CA ALA A 219 9.70 -30.92 0.74
C ALA A 219 9.61 -29.55 1.35
N ARG A 220 10.36 -28.62 0.77
CA ARG A 220 10.21 -27.23 1.05
C ARG A 220 8.74 -27.19 0.66
N GLU A 221 7.88 -27.12 1.66
CA GLU A 221 6.92 -26.05 1.65
C GLU A 221 7.80 -24.81 1.44
N ASP A 222 8.29 -24.64 0.20
CA ASP A 222 8.44 -23.38 -0.46
C ASP A 222 7.10 -22.84 -0.10
N PRO A 223 7.05 -21.88 0.83
CA PRO A 223 5.84 -21.15 0.97
C PRO A 223 5.76 -20.56 -0.43
N HIS A 224 4.93 -21.16 -1.28
CA HIS A 224 4.28 -20.46 -2.36
C HIS A 224 3.35 -19.44 -1.67
N ARG A 225 3.91 -18.63 -0.76
CA ARG A 225 3.64 -17.22 -0.63
C ARG A 225 3.83 -16.75 -2.05
N PHE A 226 2.71 -16.76 -2.76
CA PHE A 226 2.48 -16.00 -3.95
C PHE A 226 2.72 -14.55 -3.53
N ALA A 227 3.99 -14.20 -3.36
CA ALA A 227 4.44 -12.90 -2.94
C ALA A 227 4.30 -12.08 -4.22
N VAL A 228 3.07 -11.63 -4.46
CA VAL A 228 2.77 -10.71 -5.54
C VAL A 228 3.79 -9.58 -5.36
N PRO A 229 4.74 -9.44 -6.29
CA PRO A 229 5.83 -8.49 -6.08
C PRO A 229 5.21 -7.10 -6.01
N LEU A 230 5.76 -6.22 -5.16
CA LEU A 230 5.17 -4.90 -4.90
C LEU A 230 4.94 -4.10 -6.19
N TRP A 231 5.75 -4.33 -7.23
CA TRP A 231 5.56 -3.73 -8.54
C TRP A 231 4.28 -4.20 -9.24
N ALA A 232 3.84 -5.45 -9.06
CA ALA A 232 2.61 -5.97 -9.65
C ALA A 232 1.37 -5.38 -8.95
N CYS A 233 1.42 -5.21 -7.62
CA CYS A 233 0.41 -4.45 -6.88
C CYS A 233 0.35 -2.98 -7.33
N ALA A 234 1.51 -2.35 -7.52
CA ALA A 234 1.59 -0.97 -8.03
C ALA A 234 1.05 -0.84 -9.46
N ALA A 235 1.37 -1.79 -10.34
CA ALA A 235 0.86 -1.82 -11.71
C ALA A 235 -0.66 -2.02 -11.75
N LEU A 236 -1.20 -2.91 -10.91
CA LEU A 236 -2.65 -3.09 -10.79
C LEU A 236 -3.34 -1.84 -10.25
N ALA A 237 -2.77 -1.19 -9.23
CA ALA A 237 -3.31 0.05 -8.69
C ALA A 237 -3.33 1.18 -9.74
N LEU A 238 -2.27 1.30 -10.54
CA LEU A 238 -2.22 2.25 -11.66
C LEU A 238 -3.26 1.93 -12.74
N LEU A 239 -3.44 0.65 -13.07
CA LEU A 239 -4.43 0.23 -14.07
C LEU A 239 -5.85 0.52 -13.61
N VAL A 240 -6.18 0.23 -12.35
CA VAL A 240 -7.46 0.56 -11.74
C VAL A 240 -7.66 2.08 -11.68
N GLY A 241 -6.65 2.83 -11.25
CA GLY A 241 -6.69 4.29 -11.21
C GLY A 241 -6.94 4.91 -12.60
N PHE A 242 -6.25 4.41 -13.63
CA PHE A 242 -6.46 4.84 -15.01
C PHE A 242 -7.87 4.52 -15.51
N GLY A 243 -8.39 3.32 -15.21
CA GLY A 243 -9.76 2.94 -15.54
C GLY A 243 -10.82 3.84 -14.88
N VAL A 244 -10.64 4.16 -13.60
CA VAL A 244 -11.51 5.08 -12.86
C VAL A 244 -11.45 6.50 -13.45
N TYR A 245 -10.24 6.99 -13.74
CA TYR A 245 -10.05 8.29 -14.40
C TYR A 245 -10.78 8.35 -15.75
N LEU A 246 -10.58 7.35 -16.62
CA LEU A 246 -11.23 7.28 -17.93
C LEU A 246 -12.76 7.20 -17.80
N GLY A 247 -13.26 6.43 -16.83
CA GLY A 247 -14.69 6.35 -16.54
C GLY A 247 -15.28 7.70 -16.11
N PHE A 248 -14.58 8.45 -15.24
CA PHE A 248 -15.01 9.79 -14.84
C PHE A 248 -14.93 10.79 -15.98
N ASP A 249 -13.89 10.75 -16.81
CA ASP A 249 -13.73 11.64 -17.95
C ASP A 249 -14.87 11.47 -18.97
N LEU A 250 -15.19 10.24 -19.34
CA LEU A 250 -16.31 9.92 -20.24
C LEU A 250 -17.67 10.31 -19.64
N ALA A 251 -17.89 10.04 -18.34
CA ALA A 251 -19.12 10.41 -17.66
C ALA A 251 -19.29 11.93 -17.55
N LEU A 252 -18.20 12.67 -17.30
CA LEU A 252 -18.19 14.11 -17.21
C LEU A 252 -18.44 14.74 -18.58
N ALA A 253 -17.77 14.26 -19.63
CA ALA A 253 -17.99 14.72 -21.00
C ALA A 253 -19.47 14.61 -21.42
N GLY A 254 -20.11 13.45 -21.16
CA GLY A 254 -21.53 13.26 -21.44
C GLY A 254 -22.47 14.16 -20.62
N ARG A 255 -22.10 14.51 -19.37
CA ARG A 255 -22.87 15.47 -18.56
C ARG A 255 -22.68 16.91 -19.04
N SER A 256 -21.46 17.28 -19.41
CA SER A 256 -21.13 18.59 -19.97
C SER A 256 -21.89 18.86 -21.26
N ASP A 257 -21.94 17.91 -22.20
CA ASP A 257 -22.71 18.05 -23.45
C ASP A 257 -24.19 18.33 -23.18
N LYS A 258 -24.80 17.64 -22.20
CA LYS A 258 -26.19 17.89 -21.79
C LYS A 258 -26.37 19.29 -21.20
N ALA A 259 -25.47 19.71 -20.32
CA ALA A 259 -25.54 21.03 -19.69
C ALA A 259 -25.40 22.17 -20.71
N PHE A 260 -24.43 22.08 -21.62
CA PHE A 260 -24.24 23.06 -22.69
C PHE A 260 -25.42 23.07 -23.68
N ALA A 261 -26.00 21.91 -24.00
CA ALA A 261 -27.21 21.85 -24.81
C ALA A 261 -28.41 22.54 -24.13
N MET A 262 -28.52 22.48 -22.80
CA MET A 262 -29.56 23.22 -22.06
C MET A 262 -29.30 24.73 -22.09
N ILE A 263 -28.06 25.18 -21.89
CA ILE A 263 -27.70 26.61 -21.98
C ILE A 263 -27.98 27.14 -23.39
N GLY A 264 -27.63 26.39 -24.43
CA GLY A 264 -27.91 26.78 -25.82
C GLY A 264 -29.40 26.94 -26.11
N ARG A 265 -30.28 26.22 -25.40
CA ARG A 265 -31.74 26.35 -25.53
C ARG A 265 -32.33 27.51 -24.74
N LEU A 266 -31.57 28.18 -23.88
CA LEU A 266 -32.05 29.34 -23.15
C LEU A 266 -32.29 30.48 -24.16
N GLN A 267 -33.57 30.72 -24.47
CA GLN A 267 -33.97 31.94 -25.14
C GLN A 267 -33.79 33.09 -24.16
N ILE A 268 -32.72 33.86 -24.32
CA ILE A 268 -32.56 35.13 -23.61
C ILE A 268 -33.74 36.00 -24.04
N PRO A 269 -34.63 36.44 -23.13
CA PRO A 269 -35.69 37.34 -23.51
C PRO A 269 -35.04 38.61 -24.06
N SER A 270 -35.09 38.78 -25.38
CA SER A 270 -34.73 40.04 -26.01
C SER A 270 -35.72 41.06 -25.47
N VAL A 271 -35.27 41.90 -24.53
CA VAL A 271 -36.00 43.10 -24.15
C VAL A 271 -36.15 43.89 -25.46
N ARG A 272 -37.34 43.81 -26.06
CA ARG A 272 -37.75 44.79 -27.07
C ARG A 272 -37.86 46.10 -26.31
N LEU A 273 -36.78 46.86 -26.29
CA LEU A 273 -36.92 48.30 -26.17
C LEU A 273 -37.90 48.67 -27.28
N GLN A 274 -39.02 49.28 -26.89
CA GLN A 274 -40.06 49.72 -27.81
C GLN A 274 -39.36 50.56 -28.89
N ALA A 275 -39.27 50.01 -30.09
CA ALA A 275 -38.65 50.70 -31.20
C ALA A 275 -39.44 52.00 -31.39
N ALA A 276 -38.75 53.13 -31.28
CA ALA A 276 -39.25 54.37 -31.83
C ALA A 276 -39.62 54.10 -33.30
N GLU A 277 -40.73 54.70 -33.72
CA GLU A 277 -41.30 54.66 -35.06
C GLU A 277 -40.20 54.70 -36.15
N PRO A 278 -40.29 53.87 -37.21
CA PRO A 278 -39.17 53.64 -38.11
C PRO A 278 -38.81 54.93 -38.85
N ALA A 279 -37.66 55.50 -38.49
CA ALA A 279 -36.99 56.46 -39.35
C ALA A 279 -36.75 55.79 -40.71
N ALA A 280 -37.09 56.51 -41.78
CA ALA A 280 -37.09 56.04 -43.15
C ALA A 280 -35.90 55.13 -43.48
N VAL A 281 -36.22 53.95 -44.04
CA VAL A 281 -35.25 53.00 -44.58
C VAL A 281 -34.45 53.71 -45.68
N HIS A 282 -33.21 54.09 -45.39
CA HIS A 282 -32.23 54.35 -46.44
C HIS A 282 -31.81 52.99 -47.03
N PRO A 283 -31.98 52.76 -48.35
CA PRO A 283 -31.55 51.51 -48.96
C PRO A 283 -30.04 51.33 -48.84
N MET A 284 -29.67 50.09 -48.48
CA MET A 284 -28.35 49.46 -48.42
C MET A 284 -27.20 50.14 -49.21
N PRO A 285 -26.00 50.27 -48.61
CA PRO A 285 -24.74 50.03 -49.32
C PRO A 285 -24.65 48.55 -49.70
N PRO A 286 -23.98 48.19 -50.82
CA PRO A 286 -24.08 46.88 -51.51
C PRO A 286 -23.74 45.66 -50.62
N PRO A 287 -24.07 44.42 -51.06
CA PRO A 287 -23.73 43.18 -50.33
C PRO A 287 -22.28 43.23 -49.85
N ARG A 288 -22.12 43.31 -48.53
CA ARG A 288 -20.82 43.64 -47.92
C ARG A 288 -19.82 42.52 -48.09
N LEU A 289 -20.27 41.26 -48.11
CA LEU A 289 -19.42 40.10 -48.30
C LEU A 289 -19.92 39.17 -49.42
N ALA A 290 -21.24 39.10 -49.69
CA ALA A 290 -21.77 38.22 -50.73
C ALA A 290 -21.27 38.58 -52.15
N GLY A 291 -21.02 39.86 -52.42
CA GLY A 291 -20.44 40.29 -53.70
C GLY A 291 -18.97 39.90 -53.86
N PHE A 292 -18.19 39.90 -52.78
CA PHE A 292 -16.76 39.54 -52.80
C PHE A 292 -16.51 38.03 -52.88
N LEU A 293 -17.45 37.25 -52.35
CA LEU A 293 -17.42 35.79 -52.32
C LEU A 293 -18.33 35.15 -53.37
N ALA A 294 -18.79 35.91 -54.36
CA ALA A 294 -19.62 35.40 -55.45
C ALA A 294 -19.09 34.13 -56.14
N PRO A 295 -17.77 34.00 -56.46
CA PRO A 295 -17.28 32.76 -57.07
C PRO A 295 -17.35 31.58 -56.11
N GLU A 296 -17.01 31.76 -54.83
CA GLU A 296 -17.08 30.70 -53.81
C GLU A 296 -18.53 30.29 -53.47
N ILE A 297 -19.49 31.22 -53.62
CA ILE A 297 -20.93 30.93 -53.52
C ILE A 297 -21.41 30.13 -54.73
N ALA A 298 -20.99 30.49 -55.95
CA ALA A 298 -21.35 29.76 -57.17
C ALA A 298 -20.83 28.33 -57.18
N GLU A 299 -19.65 28.10 -56.60
CA GLU A 299 -19.05 26.77 -56.40
C GLU A 299 -19.64 25.99 -55.22
N GLY A 300 -20.53 26.61 -54.44
CA GLY A 300 -21.19 25.99 -53.28
C GLY A 300 -20.24 25.74 -52.09
N LEU A 301 -19.08 26.40 -52.06
CA LEU A 301 -18.08 26.28 -50.99
C LEU A 301 -18.48 27.09 -49.74
N VAL A 302 -19.18 28.21 -49.93
CA VAL A 302 -19.68 29.08 -48.86
C VAL A 302 -21.11 29.55 -49.15
N GLU A 303 -21.90 29.76 -48.11
CA GLU A 303 -23.20 30.46 -48.19
C GLU A 303 -23.08 31.78 -47.41
N VAL A 304 -23.47 32.90 -47.99
CA VAL A 304 -23.35 34.22 -47.33
C VAL A 304 -24.73 34.82 -47.10
N ARG A 305 -24.99 35.21 -45.85
CA ARG A 305 -26.23 35.89 -45.44
C ARG A 305 -25.85 37.28 -44.92
N ASP A 306 -26.08 38.30 -45.73
CA ASP A 306 -25.84 39.69 -45.37
C ASP A 306 -27.10 40.29 -44.69
N ALA A 307 -26.95 40.83 -43.48
CA ALA A 307 -27.95 41.59 -42.75
C ALA A 307 -27.43 43.01 -42.45
N ALA A 308 -28.30 43.88 -41.92
CA ALA A 308 -27.97 45.30 -41.70
C ALA A 308 -26.83 45.50 -40.67
N ASP A 309 -26.82 44.68 -39.62
CA ASP A 309 -25.92 44.74 -38.47
C ASP A 309 -24.80 43.68 -38.51
N ARG A 310 -24.97 42.61 -39.31
CA ARG A 310 -24.01 41.50 -39.40
C ARG A 310 -24.00 40.82 -40.77
N SER A 311 -22.88 40.19 -41.10
CA SER A 311 -22.77 39.27 -42.25
C SER A 311 -22.33 37.89 -41.77
N VAL A 312 -23.08 36.84 -42.11
CA VAL A 312 -22.80 35.46 -41.70
C VAL A 312 -22.36 34.65 -42.91
N ILE A 313 -21.13 34.14 -42.87
CA ILE A 313 -20.59 33.22 -43.86
C ILE A 313 -20.68 31.82 -43.28
N VAL A 314 -21.46 30.94 -43.90
CA VAL A 314 -21.63 29.55 -43.51
C VAL A 314 -20.78 28.68 -44.42
N MET A 315 -19.81 27.98 -43.82
CA MET A 315 -18.99 26.98 -44.49
C MET A 315 -19.47 25.60 -44.07
N ARG A 316 -19.78 24.74 -45.04
CA ARG A 316 -20.16 23.35 -44.75
C ARG A 316 -18.93 22.63 -44.18
N GLY A 317 -19.13 21.95 -43.05
CA GLY A 317 -18.08 21.21 -42.35
C GLY A 317 -17.69 19.93 -43.09
N ASP A 318 -18.60 19.40 -43.91
CA ASP A 318 -18.34 18.26 -44.79
C ASP A 318 -17.31 18.62 -45.85
N GLY A 319 -16.11 18.08 -45.63
CA GLY A 319 -14.96 18.41 -46.45
C GLY A 319 -14.13 19.57 -45.92
N LEU A 320 -14.59 20.42 -44.99
CA LEU A 320 -13.69 21.43 -44.40
C LEU A 320 -12.68 20.77 -43.44
N PHE A 321 -13.11 19.70 -42.77
CA PHE A 321 -12.30 18.89 -41.86
C PHE A 321 -12.44 17.42 -42.20
N GLU A 322 -11.42 16.62 -41.87
CA GLU A 322 -11.56 15.17 -41.84
C GLU A 322 -12.51 14.73 -40.71
N SER A 323 -13.09 13.53 -40.86
CA SER A 323 -13.96 12.95 -39.84
C SER A 323 -13.20 12.82 -38.51
N GLY A 324 -13.77 13.35 -37.43
CA GLY A 324 -13.11 13.33 -36.11
C GLY A 324 -11.86 14.20 -35.99
N SER A 325 -11.58 15.10 -36.94
CA SER A 325 -10.43 16.02 -36.90
C SER A 325 -10.87 17.48 -36.79
N ALA A 326 -10.00 18.30 -36.18
CA ALA A 326 -10.10 19.77 -36.17
C ALA A 326 -9.12 20.44 -37.16
N THR A 327 -8.31 19.65 -37.89
CA THR A 327 -7.40 20.17 -38.91
C THR A 327 -8.18 20.48 -40.19
N VAL A 328 -8.06 21.72 -40.66
CA VAL A 328 -8.64 22.15 -41.95
C VAL A 328 -7.86 21.51 -43.09
N ILE A 329 -8.57 20.89 -44.03
CA ILE A 329 -7.90 20.25 -45.17
C ILE A 329 -7.39 21.27 -46.19
N ASP A 330 -6.29 20.93 -46.87
CA ASP A 330 -5.55 21.87 -47.73
C ASP A 330 -6.39 22.46 -48.87
N ARG A 331 -7.34 21.71 -49.43
CA ARG A 331 -8.18 22.18 -50.53
C ARG A 331 -9.05 23.40 -50.18
N TYR A 332 -9.33 23.63 -48.90
CA TYR A 332 -10.13 24.78 -48.43
C TYR A 332 -9.26 25.95 -47.96
N GLN A 333 -7.94 25.80 -47.90
CA GLN A 333 -7.03 26.90 -47.56
C GLN A 333 -7.17 28.11 -48.51
N PRO A 334 -7.32 27.94 -49.84
CA PRO A 334 -7.56 29.06 -50.75
C PRO A 334 -8.89 29.76 -50.47
N THR A 335 -9.96 29.01 -50.21
CA THR A 335 -11.28 29.58 -49.87
C THR A 335 -11.22 30.38 -48.57
N LEU A 336 -10.55 29.87 -47.52
CA LEU A 336 -10.36 30.61 -46.27
C LEU A 336 -9.49 31.86 -46.46
N ALA A 337 -8.51 31.83 -47.36
CA ALA A 337 -7.74 33.01 -47.72
C ALA A 337 -8.61 34.09 -48.40
N ARG A 338 -9.52 33.68 -49.29
CA ARG A 338 -10.50 34.57 -49.93
C ARG A 338 -11.48 35.17 -48.93
N VAL A 339 -11.99 34.35 -48.00
CA VAL A 339 -12.83 34.81 -46.89
C VAL A 339 -12.10 35.82 -46.00
N ALA A 340 -10.85 35.54 -45.62
CA ALA A 340 -10.03 36.49 -44.85
C ALA A 340 -9.82 37.82 -45.59
N ALA A 341 -9.54 37.77 -46.89
CA ALA A 341 -9.37 38.97 -47.72
C ALA A 341 -10.66 39.80 -47.84
N ALA A 342 -11.83 39.15 -47.90
CA ALA A 342 -13.12 39.83 -47.88
C ALA A 342 -13.39 40.48 -46.51
N LEU A 343 -13.13 39.76 -45.41
CA LEU A 343 -13.29 40.26 -44.04
C LEU A 343 -12.33 41.40 -43.70
N ALA A 344 -11.15 41.45 -44.31
CA ALA A 344 -10.19 42.55 -44.13
C ALA A 344 -10.72 43.90 -44.64
N ARG A 345 -11.62 43.90 -45.63
CA ARG A 345 -12.16 45.12 -46.25
C ARG A 345 -13.24 45.81 -45.43
N VAL A 346 -13.84 45.09 -44.47
CA VAL A 346 -14.94 45.59 -43.67
C VAL A 346 -14.54 45.62 -42.19
N PRO A 347 -14.56 46.79 -41.52
CA PRO A 347 -14.27 46.87 -40.10
C PRO A 347 -15.40 46.22 -39.28
N GLY A 348 -15.03 45.54 -38.19
CA GLY A 348 -15.98 44.83 -37.33
C GLY A 348 -15.33 43.68 -36.57
N ALA A 349 -16.05 43.19 -35.55
CA ALA A 349 -15.66 42.02 -34.78
C ALA A 349 -16.06 40.74 -35.53
N ILE A 350 -15.19 39.73 -35.52
CA ILE A 350 -15.37 38.47 -36.23
C ILE A 350 -15.53 37.35 -35.20
N VAL A 351 -16.66 36.65 -35.24
CA VAL A 351 -16.94 35.49 -34.39
C VAL A 351 -17.03 34.25 -35.26
N VAL A 352 -16.15 33.29 -35.01
CA VAL A 352 -16.12 31.98 -35.66
C VAL A 352 -16.80 30.98 -34.73
N ALA A 353 -17.96 30.48 -35.13
CA ALA A 353 -18.74 29.49 -34.39
C ALA A 353 -18.67 28.12 -35.07
N GLY A 354 -18.19 27.11 -34.34
CA GLY A 354 -18.14 25.72 -34.81
C GLY A 354 -19.37 24.93 -34.39
N TYR A 355 -19.94 24.16 -35.32
CA TYR A 355 -21.10 23.30 -35.10
C TYR A 355 -20.81 21.86 -35.54
N THR A 356 -21.40 20.91 -34.81
CA THR A 356 -21.34 19.46 -35.06
C THR A 356 -22.75 18.90 -35.25
N ASP A 357 -22.87 17.66 -35.71
CA ASP A 357 -24.16 16.96 -35.71
C ASP A 357 -24.48 16.39 -34.32
N ASN A 358 -25.59 15.65 -34.23
CA ASN A 358 -26.04 15.00 -33.00
C ASN A 358 -25.38 13.63 -32.74
N VAL A 359 -24.44 13.17 -33.58
CA VAL A 359 -23.74 11.90 -33.36
C VAL A 359 -22.66 12.14 -32.30
N PRO A 360 -22.70 11.44 -31.16
CA PRO A 360 -21.70 11.64 -30.12
C PRO A 360 -20.29 11.29 -30.61
N VAL A 361 -19.33 12.19 -30.37
CA VAL A 361 -17.90 11.93 -30.59
C VAL A 361 -17.24 11.63 -29.25
N HIS A 362 -16.68 10.43 -29.13
CA HIS A 362 -15.84 10.01 -28.02
C HIS A 362 -14.54 9.43 -28.58
N SER A 363 -13.48 10.23 -28.54
CA SER A 363 -12.14 9.81 -28.94
C SER A 363 -11.12 10.28 -27.91
N ALA A 364 -9.93 9.68 -27.91
CA ALA A 364 -8.85 10.08 -27.00
C ALA A 364 -8.48 11.57 -27.11
N ARG A 365 -8.73 12.19 -28.27
CA ARG A 365 -8.44 13.61 -28.53
C ARG A 365 -9.65 14.52 -28.28
N PHE A 366 -10.86 14.04 -28.54
CA PHE A 366 -12.09 14.82 -28.42
C PHE A 366 -13.08 14.06 -27.53
N PRO A 367 -13.19 14.45 -26.23
CA PRO A 367 -14.10 13.80 -25.29
C PRO A 367 -15.59 14.07 -25.58
N SER A 368 -15.89 15.19 -26.25
CA SER A 368 -17.25 15.68 -26.49
C SER A 368 -17.41 16.41 -27.83
N ASN A 369 -18.66 16.53 -28.30
CA ASN A 369 -18.98 17.31 -29.50
C ASN A 369 -18.70 18.80 -29.31
N TRP A 370 -18.88 19.30 -28.09
CA TRP A 370 -18.53 20.68 -27.76
C TRP A 370 -17.03 20.92 -27.96
N ASN A 371 -16.16 20.07 -27.41
CA ASN A 371 -14.71 20.18 -27.55
C ASN A 371 -14.27 20.14 -29.02
N LEU A 372 -14.81 19.21 -29.81
CA LEU A 372 -14.53 19.13 -31.25
C LEU A 372 -14.93 20.43 -31.98
N SER A 373 -16.09 20.99 -31.62
CA SER A 373 -16.58 22.23 -32.23
C SER A 373 -15.74 23.46 -31.87
N VAL A 374 -15.24 23.55 -30.64
CA VAL A 374 -14.32 24.61 -30.18
C VAL A 374 -13.01 24.54 -30.95
N GLU A 375 -12.38 23.37 -31.03
CA GLU A 375 -11.10 23.22 -31.73
C GLU A 375 -11.21 23.52 -33.22
N ARG A 376 -12.30 23.09 -33.88
CA ARG A 376 -12.58 23.44 -35.28
C ARG A 376 -12.73 24.95 -35.50
N ALA A 377 -13.46 25.62 -34.60
CA ALA A 377 -13.61 27.06 -34.64
C ALA A 377 -12.27 27.78 -34.44
N GLN A 378 -11.44 27.30 -33.51
CA GLN A 378 -10.10 27.83 -33.26
C GLN A 378 -9.16 27.65 -34.45
N ALA A 379 -9.19 26.49 -35.11
CA ALA A 379 -8.38 26.24 -36.30
C ALA A 379 -8.71 27.23 -37.43
N VAL A 380 -10.01 27.45 -37.70
CA VAL A 380 -10.45 28.44 -38.70
C VAL A 380 -10.11 29.85 -38.25
N ALA A 381 -10.34 30.20 -36.98
CA ALA A 381 -9.99 31.51 -36.44
C ALA A 381 -8.50 31.82 -36.56
N ALA A 382 -7.61 30.85 -36.30
CA ALA A 382 -6.16 31.01 -36.43
C ALA A 382 -5.76 31.29 -37.89
N ILE A 383 -6.36 30.56 -38.85
CA ILE A 383 -6.14 30.75 -40.29
C ILE A 383 -6.58 32.16 -40.74
N LEU A 384 -7.72 32.65 -40.24
CA LEU A 384 -8.23 33.99 -40.53
C LEU A 384 -7.36 35.06 -39.88
N ALA A 385 -7.06 34.94 -38.59
CA ALA A 385 -6.27 35.91 -37.81
C ALA A 385 -4.87 36.12 -38.43
N ALA A 386 -4.20 35.05 -38.86
CA ALA A 386 -2.90 35.11 -39.52
C ALA A 386 -2.92 35.94 -40.82
N ARG A 387 -4.06 36.00 -41.51
CA ARG A 387 -4.23 36.71 -42.79
C ARG A 387 -4.83 38.10 -42.65
N LEU A 388 -5.58 38.36 -41.58
CA LEU A 388 -6.21 39.65 -41.28
C LEU A 388 -5.21 40.66 -40.71
N GLY A 389 -4.12 40.21 -40.07
CA GLY A 389 -3.11 41.07 -39.44
C GLY A 389 -3.53 41.67 -38.10
N ASP A 390 -4.78 41.47 -37.67
CA ASP A 390 -5.33 41.90 -36.38
C ASP A 390 -6.09 40.75 -35.72
N ALA A 391 -5.37 39.95 -34.92
CA ALA A 391 -5.92 38.79 -34.24
C ALA A 391 -6.96 39.17 -33.16
N ALA A 392 -6.93 40.40 -32.63
CA ALA A 392 -7.86 40.83 -31.59
C ALA A 392 -9.30 40.96 -32.12
N ARG A 393 -9.47 41.07 -33.44
CA ARG A 393 -10.79 41.10 -34.08
C ARG A 393 -11.44 39.73 -34.20
N VAL A 394 -10.71 38.63 -34.00
CA VAL A 394 -11.21 37.27 -34.25
C VAL A 394 -11.41 36.51 -32.93
N ARG A 395 -12.62 36.02 -32.69
CA ARG A 395 -12.97 35.16 -31.55
C ARG A 395 -13.51 33.83 -32.05
N ALA A 396 -13.12 32.73 -31.39
CA ALA A 396 -13.65 31.40 -31.67
C ALA A 396 -14.59 30.93 -30.56
N GLU A 397 -15.70 30.29 -30.93
CA GLU A 397 -16.68 29.70 -30.01
C GLU A 397 -17.13 28.33 -30.50
N GLY A 398 -17.27 27.36 -29.60
CA GLY A 398 -17.86 26.06 -29.90
C GLY A 398 -19.33 26.02 -29.51
N ARG A 399 -20.18 25.52 -30.42
CA ARG A 399 -21.62 25.37 -30.23
C ARG A 399 -22.07 23.92 -30.15
N GLY A 400 -21.16 22.96 -30.32
CA GLY A 400 -21.47 21.53 -30.26
C GLY A 400 -22.61 21.17 -31.23
N ALA A 401 -23.59 20.41 -30.74
CA ALA A 401 -24.78 20.03 -31.52
C ALA A 401 -25.97 21.02 -31.40
N ALA A 402 -25.75 22.20 -30.81
CA ALA A 402 -26.80 23.21 -30.63
C ALA A 402 -27.18 23.88 -31.97
N ASP A 403 -28.37 24.48 -32.00
CA ASP A 403 -28.90 25.24 -33.15
C ASP A 403 -28.76 24.51 -34.52
N PRO A 404 -29.38 23.33 -34.68
CA PRO A 404 -29.34 22.60 -35.94
C PRO A 404 -30.09 23.37 -37.04
N VAL A 405 -29.45 23.52 -38.20
CA VAL A 405 -30.05 24.17 -39.39
C VAL A 405 -30.94 23.23 -40.19
N ALA A 406 -30.81 21.92 -39.97
CA ALA A 406 -31.66 20.88 -40.54
C ALA A 406 -31.96 19.78 -39.51
N PRO A 407 -33.06 19.02 -39.62
CA PRO A 407 -33.33 17.88 -38.75
C PRO A 407 -32.20 16.84 -38.81
N ASN A 408 -31.74 16.27 -37.70
CA ASN A 408 -30.64 15.29 -37.70
C ASN A 408 -31.03 13.87 -38.17
N ASP A 409 -32.09 13.75 -38.99
CA ASP A 409 -32.73 12.50 -39.42
C ASP A 409 -32.00 11.76 -40.54
N SER A 410 -31.29 12.48 -41.42
CA SER A 410 -30.58 11.92 -42.58
C SER A 410 -29.11 12.29 -42.58
N ALA A 411 -28.28 11.49 -43.28
CA ALA A 411 -26.85 11.80 -43.45
C ALA A 411 -26.63 13.16 -44.13
N ALA A 412 -27.48 13.50 -45.10
CA ALA A 412 -27.44 14.79 -45.80
C ALA A 412 -27.82 15.98 -44.90
N ASN A 413 -28.73 15.81 -43.95
CA ASN A 413 -29.06 16.87 -43.01
C ASN A 413 -28.02 17.00 -41.89
N ARG A 414 -27.45 15.88 -41.41
CA ARG A 414 -26.31 15.91 -40.48
C ARG A 414 -25.10 16.63 -41.09
N ALA A 415 -24.84 16.41 -42.38
CA ALA A 415 -23.84 17.14 -43.14
C ALA A 415 -24.02 18.66 -43.13
N ARG A 416 -25.28 19.14 -43.13
CA ARG A 416 -25.60 20.59 -43.04
C ARG A 416 -25.38 21.14 -41.63
N ASN A 417 -25.57 20.31 -40.61
CA ASN A 417 -25.38 20.69 -39.20
C ASN A 417 -23.90 20.72 -38.80
N ARG A 418 -23.06 19.89 -39.41
CA ARG A 418 -21.59 20.03 -39.36
C ARG A 418 -21.20 21.25 -40.17
N ARG A 419 -20.97 22.40 -39.53
CA ARG A 419 -20.66 23.66 -40.23
C ARG A 419 -19.81 24.58 -39.37
N VAL A 420 -19.17 25.55 -40.01
CA VAL A 420 -18.51 26.68 -39.34
C VAL A 420 -19.18 27.95 -39.83
N GLU A 421 -19.66 28.77 -38.91
CA GLU A 421 -20.22 30.07 -39.20
C GLU A 421 -19.20 31.15 -38.84
N ILE A 422 -18.93 32.06 -39.77
CA ILE A 422 -18.06 33.21 -39.55
C ILE A 422 -18.96 34.44 -39.61
N THR A 423 -19.20 35.05 -38.46
CA THR A 423 -20.06 36.22 -38.32
C THR A 423 -19.21 37.48 -38.19
N LEU A 424 -19.37 38.41 -39.13
CA LEU A 424 -18.85 39.77 -39.00
C LEU A 424 -19.92 40.65 -38.38
N LEU A 425 -19.66 41.16 -37.18
CA LEU A 425 -20.49 42.15 -36.48
C LEU A 425 -19.99 43.55 -36.84
N THR A 426 -20.85 44.32 -37.51
CA THR A 426 -20.55 45.71 -37.86
C THR A 426 -21.07 46.64 -36.77
N ALA A 427 -20.31 47.69 -36.44
CA ALA A 427 -20.77 48.71 -35.50
C ALA A 427 -22.05 49.39 -36.05
N PRO A 428 -23.06 49.66 -35.21
CA PRO A 428 -24.23 50.39 -35.65
C PRO A 428 -23.83 51.76 -36.19
N PRO A 429 -24.50 52.29 -37.24
CA PRO A 429 -24.21 53.63 -37.73
C PRO A 429 -24.37 54.63 -36.58
N LYS A 430 -23.38 55.52 -36.41
CA LYS A 430 -23.40 56.56 -35.40
C LYS A 430 -24.65 57.42 -35.66
N LEU A 431 -25.65 57.35 -34.77
CA LEU A 431 -26.81 58.23 -34.83
C LEU A 431 -26.30 59.67 -34.83
N ALA A 432 -26.65 60.44 -35.86
CA ALA A 432 -26.36 61.87 -35.89
C ALA A 432 -27.04 62.51 -34.68
N THR A 433 -26.25 63.08 -33.76
CA THR A 433 -26.75 63.80 -32.61
C THR A 433 -27.57 64.99 -33.12
N PRO A 434 -28.84 65.18 -32.70
CA PRO A 434 -29.55 66.41 -32.98
C PRO A 434 -28.82 67.55 -32.26
N ASP A 435 -28.43 68.55 -33.03
CA ASP A 435 -27.84 69.78 -32.53
C ASP A 435 -28.97 70.60 -31.87
N THR A 436 -29.03 70.60 -30.54
CA THR A 436 -29.87 71.56 -29.81
C THR A 436 -29.12 72.07 -28.60
N GLY A 437 -28.82 73.37 -28.68
CA GLY A 437 -27.96 74.10 -27.80
C GLY A 437 -28.49 74.29 -26.38
N VAL A 438 -27.53 74.61 -25.54
CA VAL A 438 -27.59 74.84 -24.10
C VAL A 438 -28.32 76.14 -23.75
N ALA A 439 -29.16 76.10 -22.72
CA ALA A 439 -29.30 77.17 -21.73
C ALA A 439 -29.67 76.46 -20.41
N GLY A 440 -28.88 76.42 -19.34
CA GLY A 440 -27.98 77.44 -18.81
C GLY A 440 -28.64 78.09 -17.60
N ALA A 441 -28.54 77.48 -16.42
CA ALA A 441 -28.78 78.14 -15.13
C ALA A 441 -28.17 77.30 -13.99
N ALA A 442 -26.96 77.70 -13.60
CA ALA A 442 -26.43 77.57 -12.25
C ALA A 442 -26.69 78.91 -11.53
N PRO A 443 -26.37 79.08 -10.23
CA PRO A 443 -25.82 78.10 -9.28
C PRO A 443 -26.73 77.78 -8.08
#